data_AF-A0A821PM75-F1
#
_entry.id   AF-A0A821PM75-F1
#
_cell.length_a   1.000
_cell.length_b   1.000
_cell.length_c   1.000
_cell.angle_alpha   90.00
_cell.angle_beta   90.00
_cell.angle_gamma   90.00
#
_symmetry.space_group_name_H-M   'P 1'
#
loop_
_entity.id
_entity.type
_entity.pdbx_description
1 polymer ?
#
loop_
_entity_poly.entity_id
_entity_poly.type
_entity_poly.pdbx_seq_one_letter_code
_entity_poly.pdbx_strand_id
1 'polypeptide(L)'
;MKFYDIWGIVKTKIFRMNLFNDAQSRSDSFTLDTAIISTRVYLVLLCISSGILISYTALTPHMSTIIIKNPPKKTYENLLKEYQSTLECPCSKIAMSYGSFVSLSPVYHQVCSSPFISNEWIISSQGKSFTTKDSKAIQSFFIILKVYCSLTEKTVSDAWNIFSQSVLITSHTISNDELTIRTTDSLNQFESKTATEFKRISSLIQSYVATMFSILESNVQFAPYQSVNNNSSVSFKLMPTTQGNNCSCALNNECLQIITYPGVTIYDIGVIYTVPTLWLSSLCTLVNSTINDALIVFYSKTLVTDRAQSQTTIQIQIDAALTHFYLSTSRAVIRELDFIQQVSQGNGIISEIESNWYFTSLIQPIQYGSIWAKSRSYSDHNSSCSCGINYMCTSVAMIDEWLVPGFRVGCYPLQSLLQSTLNCLYNRTCINQLKSIYSNTDLTVQPLDPTLSSPNVTVQTLINELLVDRWYNSINYDQYYSSCAPISCTYSYNNQVDSIYLVTSIIGLFGGLTVALKISVPIVVKTIQHFKNHHRRNRTISLTVREIQRTTNKF
;
A
#
# COMPACT_ATOMS: atom_id res chain seq x y z
N MET A 1 -16.86 51.30 68.76
CA MET A 1 -15.81 50.48 69.41
C MET A 1 -14.60 50.47 68.47
N LYS A 2 -13.42 50.91 68.89
CA LYS A 2 -12.28 51.10 67.98
C LYS A 2 -11.51 49.78 67.80
N PHE A 3 -11.07 49.50 66.58
CA PHE A 3 -10.39 48.25 66.19
C PHE A 3 -9.14 47.94 67.04
N TYR A 4 -8.51 48.99 67.57
CA TYR A 4 -7.31 48.92 68.40
C TYR A 4 -7.52 48.24 69.76
N ASP A 5 -8.67 48.47 70.42
CA ASP A 5 -8.96 47.89 71.74
C ASP A 5 -9.21 46.37 71.65
N ILE A 6 -9.88 45.96 70.58
CA ILE A 6 -10.12 44.53 70.25
C ILE A 6 -8.78 43.84 69.98
N TRP A 7 -7.88 44.48 69.22
CA TRP A 7 -6.54 43.95 68.96
C TRP A 7 -5.70 43.76 70.23
N GLY A 8 -5.78 44.67 71.21
CA GLY A 8 -5.11 44.54 72.51
C GLY A 8 -5.57 43.32 73.32
N ILE A 9 -6.88 43.08 73.35
CA ILE A 9 -7.50 41.93 74.05
C ILE A 9 -7.17 40.62 73.32
N VAL A 10 -7.24 40.59 71.99
CA VAL A 10 -6.90 39.42 71.17
C VAL A 10 -5.41 39.08 71.31
N LYS A 11 -4.51 40.06 71.24
CA LYS A 11 -3.07 39.87 71.41
C LYS A 11 -2.72 39.26 72.76
N THR A 12 -3.27 39.77 73.86
CA THR A 12 -2.99 39.22 75.21
C THR A 12 -3.54 37.79 75.39
N LYS A 13 -4.69 37.46 74.79
CA LYS A 13 -5.27 36.11 74.85
C LYS A 13 -4.52 35.09 73.98
N ILE A 14 -4.08 35.47 72.78
CA ILE A 14 -3.26 34.63 71.89
C ILE A 14 -1.88 34.35 72.50
N PHE A 15 -1.22 35.34 73.11
CA PHE A 15 0.13 35.16 73.67
C PHE A 15 0.19 34.17 74.85
N ARG A 16 -0.93 33.93 75.54
CA ARG A 16 -1.09 32.96 76.64
C ARG A 16 -1.80 31.66 76.25
N MET A 17 -2.08 31.45 74.95
CA MET A 17 -2.81 30.26 74.51
C MET A 17 -1.93 29.01 74.59
N ASN A 18 -2.45 27.94 75.22
CA ASN A 18 -1.82 26.63 75.28
C ASN A 18 -2.79 25.57 74.73
N LEU A 19 -2.53 25.07 73.53
CA LEU A 19 -3.30 24.02 72.85
C LEU A 19 -2.90 22.60 73.30
N PHE A 20 -1.81 22.46 74.07
CA PHE A 20 -1.27 21.20 74.58
C PHE A 20 -1.32 21.18 76.13
N ASN A 21 -2.44 21.64 76.69
CA ASN A 21 -2.68 21.68 78.14
C ASN A 21 -3.02 20.29 78.69
N ASP A 22 -2.07 19.69 79.39
CA ASP A 22 -2.20 18.40 80.11
C ASP A 22 -2.18 18.66 81.63
N ALA A 23 -2.78 17.77 82.44
CA ALA A 23 -2.83 17.90 83.89
C ALA A 23 -1.42 18.03 84.52
N GLN A 24 -0.44 17.33 83.96
CA GLN A 24 0.95 17.36 84.38
C GLN A 24 1.69 18.66 83.99
N SER A 25 1.16 19.43 83.04
CA SER A 25 1.73 20.73 82.64
C SER A 25 1.45 21.89 83.62
N ARG A 26 0.64 21.63 84.66
CA ARG A 26 0.31 22.62 85.70
C ARG A 26 1.25 22.59 86.91
N SER A 27 2.04 21.53 87.09
CA SER A 27 2.92 21.34 88.26
C SER A 27 4.40 21.62 88.00
N ASP A 28 4.87 21.58 86.75
CA ASP A 28 6.26 21.86 86.38
C ASP A 28 6.35 23.02 85.37
N SER A 29 7.03 24.10 85.76
CA SER A 29 7.25 25.30 84.94
C SER A 29 7.97 24.98 83.63
N PHE A 30 8.87 23.99 83.60
CA PHE A 30 9.56 23.59 82.38
C PHE A 30 8.58 23.01 81.35
N THR A 31 7.67 22.13 81.78
CA THR A 31 6.66 21.53 80.89
C THR A 31 5.62 22.54 80.38
N LEU A 32 5.29 23.56 81.17
CA LEU A 32 4.40 24.65 80.77
C LEU A 32 5.01 25.47 79.62
N ASP A 33 6.29 25.83 79.73
CA ASP A 33 7.04 26.51 78.66
C ASP A 33 7.14 25.63 77.39
N THR A 34 7.37 24.33 77.53
CA THR A 34 7.33 23.37 76.40
C THR A 34 5.98 23.41 75.68
N ALA A 35 4.86 23.42 76.42
CA ALA A 35 3.52 23.38 75.86
C ALA A 35 3.14 24.70 75.15
N ILE A 36 3.52 25.85 75.72
CA ILE A 36 3.32 27.17 75.10
C ILE A 36 4.18 27.32 73.82
N ILE A 37 5.44 26.87 73.84
CA ILE A 37 6.31 26.88 72.65
C ILE A 37 5.75 25.94 71.58
N SER A 38 5.31 24.73 71.95
CA SER A 38 4.67 23.78 71.03
C SER A 38 3.41 24.38 70.40
N THR A 39 2.62 25.12 71.17
CA THR A 39 1.42 25.82 70.67
C THR A 39 1.77 26.87 69.60
N ARG A 40 2.85 27.64 69.80
CA ARG A 40 3.30 28.65 68.82
C ARG A 40 3.85 28.00 67.55
N VAL A 41 4.67 26.96 67.68
CA VAL A 41 5.21 26.20 66.53
C VAL A 41 4.08 25.55 65.73
N TYR A 42 3.10 24.95 66.41
CA TYR A 42 1.90 24.38 65.80
C TYR A 42 1.13 25.40 64.97
N LEU A 43 0.83 26.58 65.53
CA LEU A 43 0.07 27.63 64.81
C LEU A 43 0.83 28.16 63.59
N VAL A 44 2.14 28.36 63.68
CA VAL A 44 2.98 28.83 62.56
C VAL A 44 3.03 27.78 61.44
N LEU A 45 3.27 26.51 61.78
CA LEU A 45 3.30 25.42 60.81
C LEU A 45 1.94 25.20 60.15
N LEU A 46 0.85 25.28 60.92
CA LEU A 46 -0.52 25.19 60.39
C LEU A 46 -0.78 26.30 59.36
N CYS A 47 -0.48 27.57 59.68
CA CYS A 47 -0.68 28.67 58.74
C CYS A 47 0.15 28.52 57.45
N ILE A 48 1.43 28.12 57.56
CA ILE A 48 2.30 27.93 56.39
C ILE A 48 1.81 26.77 55.50
N SER A 49 1.53 25.61 56.10
CA SER A 49 1.06 24.43 55.36
C SER A 49 -0.32 24.62 54.73
N SER A 50 -1.25 25.27 55.45
CA SER A 50 -2.54 25.68 54.87
C SER A 50 -2.38 26.66 53.71
N GLY A 51 -1.49 27.65 53.82
CA GLY A 51 -1.20 28.59 52.74
C GLY A 51 -0.63 27.91 51.49
N ILE A 52 0.30 26.98 51.67
CA ILE A 52 0.87 26.17 50.57
C ILE A 52 -0.22 25.33 49.89
N LEU A 53 -1.07 24.64 50.67
CA LEU A 53 -2.15 23.81 50.14
C LEU A 53 -3.19 24.63 49.35
N ILE A 54 -3.62 25.77 49.89
CA ILE A 54 -4.56 26.69 49.19
C ILE A 54 -3.94 27.21 47.89
N SER A 55 -2.64 27.55 47.92
CA SER A 55 -1.93 28.02 46.72
C SER A 55 -1.83 26.92 45.66
N TYR A 56 -1.55 25.68 46.07
CA TYR A 56 -1.49 24.52 45.19
C TYR A 56 -2.85 24.24 44.54
N THR A 57 -3.94 24.15 45.32
CA THR A 57 -5.28 23.86 44.79
C THR A 57 -5.87 25.00 43.96
N ALA A 58 -5.42 26.24 44.15
CA ALA A 58 -5.83 27.38 43.31
C ALA A 58 -5.06 27.46 41.98
N LEU A 59 -3.87 26.84 41.88
CA LEU A 59 -3.02 26.87 40.69
C LEU A 59 -3.15 25.64 39.79
N THR A 60 -3.73 24.53 40.27
CA THR A 60 -4.00 23.34 39.46
C THR A 60 -5.30 23.49 38.65
N PRO A 61 -5.27 23.45 37.31
CA PRO A 61 -6.48 23.54 36.49
C PRO A 61 -7.35 22.27 36.63
N HIS A 62 -8.68 22.44 36.71
CA HIS A 62 -9.63 21.33 36.77
C HIS A 62 -10.23 21.08 35.38
N MET A 63 -10.03 19.87 34.86
CA MET A 63 -10.68 19.42 33.63
C MET A 63 -12.13 19.03 33.90
N SER A 64 -13.07 19.53 33.09
CA SER A 64 -14.48 19.13 33.11
C SER A 64 -14.84 18.45 31.80
N THR A 65 -15.53 17.30 31.85
CA THR A 65 -15.88 16.50 30.67
C THR A 65 -17.37 16.60 30.35
N ILE A 66 -17.71 16.85 29.08
CA ILE A 66 -19.09 16.90 28.57
C ILE A 66 -19.32 15.68 27.67
N ILE A 67 -20.53 15.11 27.72
CA ILE A 67 -20.95 13.95 26.92
C ILE A 67 -22.17 14.31 26.07
N ILE A 68 -22.07 14.13 24.76
CA ILE A 68 -23.16 14.35 23.80
C ILE A 68 -23.48 13.02 23.12
N LYS A 69 -24.72 12.52 23.23
CA LYS A 69 -25.17 11.26 22.63
C LYS A 69 -25.61 11.46 21.18
N ASN A 70 -25.33 10.47 20.31
CA ASN A 70 -25.71 10.46 18.89
C ASN A 70 -25.52 11.81 18.16
N PRO A 71 -24.31 12.42 18.20
CA PRO A 71 -24.10 13.76 17.66
C PRO A 71 -24.28 13.80 16.13
N PRO A 72 -25.00 14.78 15.58
CA PRO A 72 -25.05 15.00 14.14
C PRO A 72 -23.71 15.54 13.64
N LYS A 73 -23.37 15.26 12.37
CA LYS A 73 -22.08 15.62 11.76
C LYS A 73 -21.62 17.06 12.04
N LYS A 74 -22.53 18.03 11.86
CA LYS A 74 -22.26 19.46 12.10
C LYS A 74 -21.84 19.77 13.55
N THR A 75 -22.35 19.02 14.52
CA THR A 75 -21.95 19.14 15.94
C THR A 75 -20.55 18.58 16.14
N TYR A 76 -20.24 17.42 15.57
CA TYR A 76 -18.88 16.86 15.58
C TYR A 76 -17.86 17.80 14.92
N GLU A 77 -18.16 18.32 13.72
CA GLU A 77 -17.28 19.26 12.99
C GLU A 77 -17.01 20.56 13.76
N ASN A 78 -17.98 21.04 14.54
CA ASN A 78 -17.79 22.20 15.41
C ASN A 78 -16.92 21.87 16.64
N LEU A 79 -17.22 20.75 17.33
CA LEU A 79 -16.44 20.29 18.49
C LEU A 79 -14.99 19.99 18.11
N LEU A 80 -14.75 19.43 16.93
CA LEU A 80 -13.42 19.09 16.43
C LEU A 80 -12.55 20.34 16.25
N LYS A 81 -13.14 21.48 15.87
CA LYS A 81 -12.43 22.76 15.73
C LYS A 81 -12.04 23.40 17.06
N GLU A 82 -12.82 23.16 18.10
CA GLU A 82 -12.68 23.85 19.40
C GLU A 82 -11.96 22.98 20.45
N TYR A 83 -12.12 21.65 20.39
CA TYR A 83 -11.64 20.69 21.39
C TYR A 83 -10.83 19.52 20.79
N GLN A 84 -10.15 19.74 19.65
CA GLN A 84 -9.44 18.71 18.88
C GLN A 84 -8.58 17.74 19.72
N SER A 85 -7.90 18.24 20.76
CA SER A 85 -6.97 17.47 21.60
C SER A 85 -7.62 16.61 22.68
N THR A 86 -8.93 16.76 22.94
CA THR A 86 -9.65 16.01 23.99
C THR A 86 -10.97 15.40 23.51
N LEU A 87 -11.33 15.60 22.24
CA LEU A 87 -12.55 15.08 21.63
C LEU A 87 -12.40 13.60 21.26
N GLU A 88 -13.18 12.74 21.90
CA GLU A 88 -13.28 11.32 21.61
C GLU A 88 -14.71 10.97 21.18
N CYS A 89 -14.87 10.34 20.01
CA CYS A 89 -16.20 10.04 19.44
C CYS A 89 -16.26 8.59 18.93
N PRO A 90 -16.44 7.58 19.80
CA PRO A 90 -16.48 6.17 19.41
C PRO A 90 -17.55 5.87 18.35
N CYS A 91 -17.15 5.18 17.27
CA CYS A 91 -18.05 4.71 16.21
C CYS A 91 -18.89 3.52 16.70
N SER A 92 -20.12 3.40 16.19
CA SER A 92 -20.95 2.20 16.35
C SER A 92 -20.41 1.00 15.55
N LYS A 93 -19.77 1.26 14.40
CA LYS A 93 -19.08 0.26 13.58
C LYS A 93 -17.59 0.60 13.48
N ILE A 94 -16.76 -0.34 13.94
CA ILE A 94 -15.30 -0.19 13.96
C ILE A 94 -14.66 -0.55 12.61
N ALA A 95 -15.34 -1.36 11.79
CA ALA A 95 -14.92 -1.75 10.44
C ALA A 95 -15.98 -1.35 9.41
N MET A 96 -15.57 -0.64 8.36
CA MET A 96 -16.44 -0.14 7.28
C MET A 96 -15.81 -0.45 5.93
N SER A 97 -16.53 -1.07 5.00
CA SER A 97 -16.00 -1.39 3.67
C SER A 97 -15.76 -0.14 2.84
N TYR A 98 -14.62 -0.05 2.14
CA TYR A 98 -14.29 1.14 1.34
C TYR A 98 -15.35 1.45 0.29
N GLY A 99 -15.96 0.44 -0.34
CA GLY A 99 -17.04 0.62 -1.32
C GLY A 99 -18.33 1.25 -0.77
N SER A 100 -18.46 1.45 0.55
CA SER A 100 -19.59 2.18 1.14
C SER A 100 -19.40 3.71 1.14
N PHE A 101 -18.18 4.21 0.96
CA PHE A 101 -17.85 5.64 0.95
C PHE A 101 -16.79 6.06 -0.09
N VAL A 102 -16.30 5.14 -0.92
CA VAL A 102 -15.33 5.38 -2.00
C VAL A 102 -15.83 4.83 -3.32
N SER A 103 -15.71 5.62 -4.38
CA SER A 103 -15.96 5.19 -5.76
C SER A 103 -14.68 5.29 -6.60
N LEU A 104 -14.49 4.37 -7.55
CA LEU A 104 -13.41 4.41 -8.53
C LEU A 104 -13.97 4.37 -9.96
N SER A 105 -13.37 5.16 -10.85
CA SER A 105 -13.67 5.22 -12.28
C SER A 105 -12.35 5.43 -13.06
N PRO A 106 -11.70 4.35 -13.53
CA PRO A 106 -10.51 4.47 -14.37
C PRO A 106 -10.89 4.97 -15.77
N VAL A 107 -10.06 5.86 -16.33
CA VAL A 107 -10.09 6.24 -17.74
C VAL A 107 -8.95 5.53 -18.45
N TYR A 108 -9.31 4.50 -19.21
CA TYR A 108 -8.36 3.76 -20.04
C TYR A 108 -7.86 4.60 -21.21
N HIS A 109 -6.62 4.33 -21.63
CA HIS A 109 -5.95 4.92 -22.77
C HIS A 109 -6.83 4.77 -24.01
N GLN A 110 -7.03 5.89 -24.71
CA GLN A 110 -7.94 6.03 -25.86
C GLN A 110 -7.84 4.97 -26.96
N VAL A 111 -6.71 4.28 -27.10
CA VAL A 111 -6.59 3.10 -28.00
C VAL A 111 -7.60 2.00 -27.64
N CYS A 112 -7.93 1.83 -26.37
CA CYS A 112 -8.84 0.81 -25.85
C CYS A 112 -10.32 1.09 -26.09
N SER A 113 -10.68 2.30 -26.55
CA SER A 113 -12.02 2.65 -27.03
C SER A 113 -12.02 3.04 -28.53
N SER A 114 -10.87 2.95 -29.19
CA SER A 114 -10.69 3.36 -30.58
C SER A 114 -11.15 2.28 -31.59
N PRO A 115 -11.49 2.68 -32.83
CA PRO A 115 -11.75 1.72 -33.91
C PRO A 115 -10.57 0.80 -34.24
N PHE A 116 -9.34 1.13 -33.84
CA PHE A 116 -8.15 0.32 -34.14
C PHE A 116 -8.16 -1.08 -33.49
N ILE A 117 -8.95 -1.29 -32.44
CA ILE A 117 -9.11 -2.61 -31.81
C ILE A 117 -10.46 -3.28 -32.12
N SER A 118 -11.25 -2.69 -33.04
CA SER A 118 -12.56 -3.21 -33.41
C SER A 118 -12.45 -4.47 -34.28
N ASN A 119 -13.49 -5.30 -34.27
CA ASN A 119 -13.54 -6.50 -35.11
C ASN A 119 -13.51 -6.12 -36.60
N GLU A 120 -14.16 -5.03 -36.98
CA GLU A 120 -14.23 -4.52 -38.35
C GLU A 120 -12.84 -4.11 -38.85
N TRP A 121 -12.06 -3.39 -38.04
CA TRP A 121 -10.67 -3.06 -38.36
C TRP A 121 -9.81 -4.32 -38.51
N ILE A 122 -9.84 -5.21 -37.51
CA ILE A 122 -9.04 -6.44 -37.49
C ILE A 122 -9.40 -7.37 -38.66
N ILE A 123 -10.68 -7.65 -38.91
CA ILE A 123 -11.14 -8.50 -40.02
C ILE A 123 -10.81 -7.86 -41.36
N SER A 124 -11.05 -6.56 -41.53
CA SER A 124 -10.70 -5.88 -42.79
C SER A 124 -9.21 -5.98 -43.09
N SER A 125 -8.37 -5.87 -42.06
CA SER A 125 -6.93 -6.06 -42.17
C SER A 125 -6.53 -7.46 -42.63
N GLN A 126 -7.35 -8.50 -42.46
CA GLN A 126 -7.01 -9.88 -42.88
C GLN A 126 -7.33 -10.18 -44.35
N GLY A 127 -8.12 -9.33 -45.03
CA GLY A 127 -8.64 -9.60 -46.38
C GLY A 127 -7.66 -9.38 -47.54
N LYS A 128 -6.47 -8.80 -47.31
CA LYS A 128 -5.47 -8.55 -48.36
C LYS A 128 -4.29 -9.51 -48.24
N SER A 129 -3.74 -9.93 -49.38
CA SER A 129 -2.57 -10.82 -49.42
C SER A 129 -1.28 -10.01 -49.21
N PHE A 130 -0.88 -9.81 -47.96
CA PHE A 130 0.32 -9.06 -47.61
C PHE A 130 1.61 -9.69 -48.16
N THR A 131 2.35 -8.87 -48.90
CA THR A 131 3.64 -9.19 -49.53
C THR A 131 4.82 -9.08 -48.56
N THR A 132 4.76 -8.18 -47.58
CA THR A 132 5.86 -7.89 -46.65
C THR A 132 5.66 -8.53 -45.28
N LYS A 133 6.77 -8.84 -44.60
CA LYS A 133 6.77 -9.39 -43.23
C LYS A 133 6.29 -8.35 -42.21
N ASP A 134 6.72 -7.11 -42.39
CA ASP A 134 6.43 -5.99 -41.52
C ASP A 134 4.94 -5.65 -41.47
N SER A 135 4.25 -5.75 -42.61
CA SER A 135 2.80 -5.50 -42.64
C SER A 135 2.01 -6.55 -41.86
N LYS A 136 2.42 -7.83 -41.93
CA LYS A 136 1.85 -8.90 -41.09
C LYS A 136 2.11 -8.66 -39.60
N ALA A 137 3.31 -8.21 -39.23
CA ALA A 137 3.64 -7.88 -37.85
C ALA A 137 2.79 -6.74 -37.30
N ILE A 138 2.61 -5.66 -38.06
CA ILE A 138 1.75 -4.52 -37.70
C ILE A 138 0.28 -4.94 -37.56
N GLN A 139 -0.21 -5.83 -38.42
CA GLN A 139 -1.55 -6.40 -38.27
C GLN A 139 -1.75 -7.08 -36.90
N SER A 140 -0.78 -7.89 -36.46
CA SER A 140 -0.84 -8.53 -35.14
C SER A 140 -0.91 -7.53 -33.99
N PHE A 141 -0.40 -6.30 -34.15
CA PHE A 141 -0.41 -5.29 -33.08
C PHE A 141 -1.83 -4.92 -32.66
N PHE A 142 -2.77 -4.79 -33.59
CA PHE A 142 -4.16 -4.44 -33.29
C PHE A 142 -4.87 -5.54 -32.49
N ILE A 143 -4.57 -6.81 -32.79
CA ILE A 143 -5.07 -7.97 -32.04
C ILE A 143 -4.48 -7.98 -30.63
N ILE A 144 -3.17 -7.77 -30.51
CA ILE A 144 -2.47 -7.75 -29.21
C ILE A 144 -2.97 -6.59 -28.34
N LEU A 145 -3.13 -5.38 -28.91
CA LEU A 145 -3.70 -4.21 -28.22
C LEU A 145 -5.12 -4.50 -27.72
N LYS A 146 -5.99 -5.11 -28.54
CA LYS A 146 -7.34 -5.52 -28.14
C LYS A 146 -7.31 -6.44 -26.92
N VAL A 147 -6.44 -7.47 -26.93
CA VAL A 147 -6.29 -8.43 -25.83
C VAL A 147 -5.79 -7.73 -24.57
N TYR A 148 -4.76 -6.88 -24.66
CA TYR A 148 -4.24 -6.15 -23.51
C TYR A 148 -5.27 -5.20 -22.90
N CYS A 149 -6.00 -4.43 -23.71
CA CYS A 149 -7.08 -3.56 -23.23
C CYS A 149 -8.16 -4.33 -22.44
N SER A 150 -8.65 -5.43 -23.00
CA SER A 150 -9.66 -6.29 -22.35
C SER A 150 -9.13 -6.96 -21.07
N LEU A 151 -7.88 -7.45 -21.10
CA LEU A 151 -7.24 -8.06 -19.94
C LEU A 151 -7.04 -7.05 -18.81
N THR A 152 -6.67 -5.80 -19.13
CA THR A 152 -6.53 -4.79 -18.08
C THR A 152 -7.86 -4.35 -17.49
N GLU A 153 -8.87 -4.09 -18.32
CA GLU A 153 -10.20 -3.71 -17.84
C GLU A 153 -10.72 -4.75 -16.83
N LYS A 154 -10.57 -6.03 -17.18
CA LYS A 154 -10.87 -7.15 -16.28
C LYS A 154 -10.01 -7.15 -15.02
N THR A 155 -8.69 -6.96 -15.14
CA THR A 155 -7.75 -6.95 -13.99
C THR A 155 -8.10 -5.85 -12.99
N VAL A 156 -8.40 -4.64 -13.46
CA VAL A 156 -8.76 -3.49 -12.62
C VAL A 156 -10.13 -3.69 -11.98
N SER A 157 -11.10 -4.21 -12.72
CA SER A 157 -12.43 -4.57 -12.19
C SER A 157 -12.35 -5.62 -11.09
N ASP A 158 -11.65 -6.73 -11.33
CA ASP A 158 -11.50 -7.83 -10.37
C ASP A 158 -10.73 -7.36 -9.12
N ALA A 159 -9.69 -6.54 -9.28
CA ALA A 159 -8.97 -5.93 -8.16
C ALA A 159 -9.84 -4.94 -7.36
N TRP A 160 -10.63 -4.10 -8.02
CA TRP A 160 -11.54 -3.16 -7.37
C TRP A 160 -12.65 -3.86 -6.59
N ASN A 161 -13.19 -4.97 -7.11
CA ASN A 161 -14.16 -5.80 -6.40
C ASN A 161 -13.61 -6.34 -5.07
N ILE A 162 -12.30 -6.62 -4.99
CA ILE A 162 -11.63 -7.02 -3.74
C ILE A 162 -11.39 -5.78 -2.85
N PHE A 163 -10.85 -4.69 -3.39
CA PHE A 163 -10.53 -3.48 -2.61
C PHE A 163 -11.78 -2.85 -1.98
N SER A 164 -12.88 -2.72 -2.73
CA SER A 164 -14.14 -2.15 -2.25
C SER A 164 -14.78 -2.96 -1.11
N GLN A 165 -14.48 -4.25 -1.00
CA GLN A 165 -14.89 -5.11 0.13
C GLN A 165 -13.95 -5.02 1.33
N SER A 166 -12.70 -4.61 1.13
CA SER A 166 -11.75 -4.39 2.23
C SER A 166 -12.19 -3.23 3.12
N VAL A 167 -11.76 -3.25 4.39
CA VAL A 167 -12.33 -2.40 5.45
C VAL A 167 -11.35 -1.35 5.96
N LEU A 168 -11.85 -0.11 6.11
CA LEU A 168 -11.25 0.89 6.98
C LEU A 168 -11.58 0.54 8.43
N ILE A 169 -10.53 0.44 9.27
CA ILE A 169 -10.65 0.16 10.70
C ILE A 169 -10.44 1.46 11.48
N THR A 170 -11.45 1.89 12.23
CA THR A 170 -11.32 2.98 13.22
C THR A 170 -12.29 2.81 14.38
N SER A 171 -11.77 2.91 15.61
CA SER A 171 -12.60 2.90 16.82
C SER A 171 -13.34 4.21 17.06
N HIS A 172 -12.88 5.31 16.46
CA HIS A 172 -13.40 6.67 16.67
C HIS A 172 -13.68 7.37 15.33
N THR A 173 -14.51 8.40 15.39
CA THR A 173 -14.81 9.26 14.23
C THR A 173 -13.57 10.09 13.88
N ILE A 174 -13.04 9.92 12.67
CA ILE A 174 -11.91 10.70 12.15
C ILE A 174 -12.38 11.90 11.33
N SER A 175 -11.51 12.90 11.17
CA SER A 175 -11.79 14.10 10.39
C SER A 175 -11.90 13.79 8.90
N ASN A 176 -12.48 14.72 8.13
CA ASN A 176 -12.52 14.58 6.66
C ASN A 176 -11.12 14.54 6.05
N ASP A 177 -10.21 15.37 6.56
CA ASP A 177 -8.83 15.43 6.06
C ASP A 177 -8.09 14.12 6.37
N GLU A 178 -8.27 13.56 7.57
CA GLU A 178 -7.66 12.29 7.96
C GLU A 178 -8.25 11.10 7.19
N LEU A 179 -9.57 11.08 6.97
CA LEU A 179 -10.21 10.08 6.10
C LEU A 179 -9.63 10.17 4.69
N THR A 180 -9.51 11.38 4.15
CA THR A 180 -8.98 11.63 2.81
C THR A 180 -7.55 11.12 2.70
N ILE A 181 -6.65 11.48 3.62
CA ILE A 181 -5.26 11.01 3.64
C ILE A 181 -5.19 9.47 3.69
N ARG A 182 -5.82 8.84 4.69
CA ARG A 182 -5.78 7.36 4.86
C ARG A 182 -6.35 6.61 3.67
N THR A 183 -7.40 7.15 3.05
CA THR A 183 -8.07 6.54 1.89
C THR A 183 -7.25 6.74 0.62
N THR A 184 -6.68 7.93 0.40
CA THR A 184 -5.78 8.21 -0.72
C THR A 184 -4.52 7.35 -0.67
N ASP A 185 -3.91 7.16 0.51
CA ASP A 185 -2.77 6.24 0.66
C ASP A 185 -3.15 4.78 0.32
N SER A 186 -4.34 4.35 0.74
CA SER A 186 -4.87 3.01 0.42
C SER A 186 -5.17 2.84 -1.08
N LEU A 187 -5.69 3.88 -1.74
CA LEU A 187 -5.92 3.91 -3.19
C LEU A 187 -4.60 3.89 -3.98
N ASN A 188 -3.61 4.71 -3.59
CA ASN A 188 -2.27 4.71 -4.18
C ASN A 188 -1.61 3.33 -4.07
N GLN A 189 -1.77 2.65 -2.92
CA GLN A 189 -1.27 1.29 -2.73
C GLN A 189 -2.02 0.27 -3.63
N PHE A 190 -3.34 0.42 -3.78
CA PHE A 190 -4.15 -0.39 -4.68
C PHE A 190 -3.72 -0.23 -6.15
N GLU A 191 -3.57 1.00 -6.64
CA GLU A 191 -3.14 1.30 -8.01
C GLU A 191 -1.76 0.69 -8.30
N SER A 192 -0.78 0.97 -7.43
CA SER A 192 0.60 0.47 -7.54
C SER A 192 0.69 -1.06 -7.49
N LYS A 193 -0.07 -1.70 -6.60
CA LYS A 193 -0.10 -3.17 -6.48
C LYS A 193 -0.76 -3.82 -7.70
N THR A 194 -1.86 -3.27 -8.19
CA THR A 194 -2.58 -3.78 -9.36
C THR A 194 -1.71 -3.68 -10.62
N ALA A 195 -1.04 -2.54 -10.81
CA ALA A 195 -0.09 -2.33 -11.92
C ALA A 195 1.11 -3.29 -11.82
N THR A 196 1.65 -3.48 -10.61
CA THR A 196 2.77 -4.41 -10.36
C THR A 196 2.41 -5.84 -10.70
N GLU A 197 1.25 -6.35 -10.28
CA GLU A 197 0.83 -7.72 -10.60
C GLU A 197 0.48 -7.89 -12.09
N PHE A 198 -0.18 -6.90 -12.70
CA PHE A 198 -0.45 -6.94 -14.14
C PHE A 198 0.83 -6.96 -14.99
N LYS A 199 1.85 -6.19 -14.61
CA LYS A 199 3.17 -6.22 -15.25
C LYS A 199 3.80 -7.63 -15.23
N ARG A 200 3.53 -8.41 -14.19
CA ARG A 200 4.04 -9.80 -14.05
C ARG A 200 3.25 -10.76 -14.93
N ILE A 201 1.94 -10.57 -15.05
CA ILE A 201 1.09 -11.27 -16.03
C ILE A 201 1.55 -10.93 -17.46
N SER A 202 1.85 -9.67 -17.77
CA SER A 202 2.41 -9.26 -19.06
C SER A 202 3.77 -9.93 -19.33
N SER A 203 4.68 -9.97 -18.36
CA SER A 203 5.96 -10.69 -18.47
C SER A 203 5.74 -12.18 -18.78
N LEU A 204 4.80 -12.83 -18.09
CA LEU A 204 4.43 -14.22 -18.33
C LEU A 204 3.89 -14.44 -19.76
N ILE A 205 3.05 -13.54 -20.26
CA ILE A 205 2.55 -13.56 -21.64
C ILE A 205 3.68 -13.37 -22.64
N GLN A 206 4.67 -12.52 -22.35
CA GLN A 206 5.85 -12.32 -23.21
C GLN A 206 6.68 -13.60 -23.35
N SER A 207 7.00 -14.27 -22.23
CA SER A 207 7.76 -15.53 -22.25
C SER A 207 6.96 -16.67 -22.93
N TYR A 208 5.63 -16.71 -22.73
CA TYR A 208 4.75 -17.72 -23.35
C TYR A 208 4.60 -17.54 -24.87
N VAL A 209 4.20 -16.34 -25.33
CA VAL A 209 3.95 -16.06 -26.76
C VAL A 209 5.21 -16.21 -27.61
N ALA A 210 6.41 -16.01 -27.04
CA ALA A 210 7.68 -16.26 -27.72
C ALA A 210 7.98 -17.75 -27.99
N THR A 211 7.22 -18.69 -27.40
CA THR A 211 7.41 -20.14 -27.57
C THR A 211 6.28 -20.85 -28.33
N MET A 212 5.14 -20.17 -28.55
CA MET A 212 3.98 -20.77 -29.21
C MET A 212 4.15 -20.92 -30.72
N PHE A 213 4.45 -22.14 -31.16
CA PHE A 213 3.56 -22.80 -32.13
C PHE A 213 2.57 -23.66 -31.36
N SER A 214 1.40 -23.91 -31.95
CA SER A 214 0.86 -25.26 -31.77
C SER A 214 1.74 -26.19 -32.62
N ILE A 215 2.42 -27.13 -31.95
CA ILE A 215 3.19 -28.23 -32.61
C ILE A 215 2.25 -29.15 -33.43
N LEU A 216 0.95 -28.89 -33.36
CA LEU A 216 -0.18 -29.66 -33.88
C LEU A 216 -0.94 -28.98 -35.02
N GLU A 217 -0.54 -27.79 -35.46
CA GLU A 217 -1.22 -26.98 -36.51
C GLU A 217 -2.73 -26.70 -36.27
N SER A 218 -3.23 -26.95 -35.06
CA SER A 218 -4.66 -26.92 -34.74
C SER A 218 -5.29 -25.53 -34.78
N ASN A 219 -4.45 -24.48 -34.69
CA ASN A 219 -4.82 -23.09 -34.90
C ASN A 219 -4.50 -22.59 -36.32
N VAL A 220 -3.42 -23.09 -36.95
CA VAL A 220 -2.86 -22.58 -38.21
C VAL A 220 -2.10 -23.71 -38.93
N GLN A 221 -2.41 -23.94 -40.21
CA GLN A 221 -1.78 -24.98 -41.06
C GLN A 221 -0.63 -24.42 -41.93
N PHE A 222 0.43 -25.20 -42.15
CA PHE A 222 1.50 -24.88 -43.11
C PHE A 222 1.15 -25.37 -44.52
N ALA A 223 1.02 -24.45 -45.49
CA ALA A 223 0.87 -24.81 -46.91
C ALA A 223 2.01 -24.23 -47.78
N PRO A 224 2.60 -25.00 -48.72
CA PRO A 224 3.57 -24.46 -49.67
C PRO A 224 2.88 -23.49 -50.65
N TYR A 225 3.42 -22.28 -50.80
CA TYR A 225 2.74 -21.21 -51.52
C TYR A 225 2.84 -21.28 -53.06
N GLN A 226 3.80 -22.03 -53.63
CA GLN A 226 3.97 -22.19 -55.09
C GLN A 226 4.82 -23.42 -55.47
N SER A 227 4.75 -23.86 -56.73
CA SER A 227 5.59 -24.92 -57.27
C SER A 227 7.06 -24.49 -57.39
N VAL A 228 7.97 -25.37 -57.00
CA VAL A 228 9.42 -25.11 -56.94
C VAL A 228 10.00 -24.86 -58.34
N ASN A 229 10.56 -23.66 -58.55
CA ASN A 229 11.49 -23.37 -59.64
C ASN A 229 12.89 -23.04 -59.07
N ASN A 230 13.93 -23.35 -59.85
CA ASN A 230 15.28 -23.72 -59.38
C ASN A 230 16.11 -22.72 -58.54
N ASN A 231 15.61 -21.54 -58.17
CA ASN A 231 16.33 -20.56 -57.34
C ASN A 231 15.43 -19.79 -56.33
N SER A 232 14.19 -20.22 -56.13
CA SER A 232 13.23 -19.52 -55.26
C SER A 232 13.34 -19.96 -53.81
N SER A 233 13.23 -19.02 -52.86
CA SER A 233 12.92 -19.35 -51.47
C SER A 233 11.51 -19.94 -51.38
N VAL A 234 11.38 -21.19 -50.90
CA VAL A 234 10.06 -21.78 -50.62
C VAL A 234 9.42 -20.98 -49.48
N SER A 235 8.41 -20.18 -49.82
CA SER A 235 7.56 -19.54 -48.82
C SER A 235 6.45 -20.51 -48.42
N PHE A 236 6.33 -20.73 -47.12
CA PHE A 236 5.19 -21.45 -46.56
C PHE A 236 4.18 -20.39 -46.11
N LYS A 237 2.93 -20.52 -46.55
CA LYS A 237 1.85 -19.69 -46.04
C LYS A 237 1.20 -20.43 -44.89
N LEU A 238 1.34 -19.84 -43.71
CA LEU A 238 0.53 -20.17 -42.56
C LEU A 238 -0.89 -19.61 -42.78
N MET A 239 -1.89 -20.50 -42.74
CA MET A 239 -3.30 -20.16 -42.95
C MET A 239 -4.10 -20.54 -41.70
N PRO A 240 -4.95 -19.65 -41.16
CA PRO A 240 -5.72 -19.97 -39.97
C PRO A 240 -6.68 -21.12 -40.26
N THR A 241 -6.78 -22.06 -39.34
CA THR A 241 -7.69 -23.19 -39.47
C THR A 241 -9.13 -22.67 -39.40
N THR A 242 -9.89 -22.87 -40.49
CA THR A 242 -11.30 -22.54 -40.57
C THR A 242 -12.13 -23.80 -40.39
N GLN A 243 -12.93 -23.83 -39.34
CA GLN A 243 -13.80 -24.95 -39.01
C GLN A 243 -15.21 -24.73 -39.58
N GLY A 244 -16.08 -25.75 -39.47
CA GLY A 244 -17.48 -25.67 -39.91
C GLY A 244 -18.19 -24.43 -39.36
N ASN A 245 -19.08 -23.85 -40.16
CA ASN A 245 -19.74 -22.54 -39.94
C ASN A 245 -18.82 -21.30 -40.06
N ASN A 246 -17.76 -21.34 -40.86
CA ASN A 246 -16.82 -20.22 -41.08
C ASN A 246 -16.13 -19.71 -39.80
N CYS A 247 -16.03 -20.53 -38.75
CA CYS A 247 -15.32 -20.15 -37.55
C CYS A 247 -13.81 -20.21 -37.81
N SER A 248 -13.12 -19.06 -37.75
CA SER A 248 -11.68 -18.95 -37.94
C SER A 248 -10.97 -18.81 -36.60
N CYS A 249 -9.98 -19.69 -36.35
CA CYS A 249 -9.16 -19.64 -35.13
C CYS A 249 -8.33 -18.33 -34.99
N ALA A 250 -8.19 -17.54 -36.06
CA ALA A 250 -7.58 -16.20 -36.02
C ALA A 250 -8.54 -15.08 -35.59
N LEU A 251 -9.84 -15.38 -35.42
CA LEU A 251 -10.89 -14.42 -35.07
C LEU A 251 -11.63 -14.79 -33.79
N ASN A 252 -11.75 -16.09 -33.49
CA ASN A 252 -12.34 -16.60 -32.26
C ASN A 252 -11.55 -17.82 -31.74
N ASN A 253 -11.12 -17.78 -30.48
CA ASN A 253 -10.45 -18.90 -29.81
C ASN A 253 -11.43 -19.97 -29.31
N GLU A 254 -12.75 -19.70 -29.35
CA GLU A 254 -13.83 -20.64 -29.06
C GLU A 254 -14.31 -21.40 -30.32
N CYS A 255 -13.54 -21.40 -31.41
CA CYS A 255 -13.85 -22.26 -32.58
C CYS A 255 -13.68 -23.74 -32.21
N LEU A 256 -14.82 -24.43 -32.08
CA LEU A 256 -14.92 -25.83 -31.70
C LEU A 256 -15.40 -26.69 -32.88
N GLN A 257 -14.55 -27.63 -33.31
CA GLN A 257 -14.92 -28.67 -34.26
C GLN A 257 -15.45 -29.88 -33.51
N ILE A 258 -16.75 -30.15 -33.65
CA ILE A 258 -17.34 -31.38 -33.12
C ILE A 258 -16.86 -32.54 -34.00
N ILE A 259 -16.00 -33.40 -33.45
CA ILE A 259 -15.48 -34.58 -34.14
C ILE A 259 -16.56 -35.65 -34.19
N THR A 260 -17.28 -35.74 -35.30
CA THR A 260 -18.25 -36.80 -35.56
C THR A 260 -17.59 -38.01 -36.22
N TYR A 261 -17.66 -39.18 -35.56
CA TYR A 261 -17.34 -40.46 -36.19
C TYR A 261 -18.22 -40.65 -37.46
N PRO A 262 -17.67 -41.18 -38.58
CA PRO A 262 -16.48 -42.04 -38.65
C PRO A 262 -15.18 -41.35 -39.12
N GLY A 263 -15.10 -40.02 -39.14
CA GLY A 263 -14.01 -39.27 -39.79
C GLY A 263 -12.69 -39.11 -39.02
N VAL A 264 -12.38 -39.95 -38.02
CA VAL A 264 -11.21 -39.76 -37.15
C VAL A 264 -9.93 -40.34 -37.78
N THR A 265 -8.92 -39.50 -38.00
CA THR A 265 -7.60 -39.88 -38.50
C THR A 265 -6.60 -40.08 -37.35
N ILE A 266 -5.44 -40.69 -37.65
CA ILE A 266 -4.34 -40.87 -36.66
C ILE A 266 -3.81 -39.51 -36.18
N TYR A 267 -3.88 -38.47 -37.03
CA TYR A 267 -3.52 -37.10 -36.71
C TYR A 267 -4.42 -36.53 -35.61
N ASP A 268 -5.75 -36.69 -35.73
CA ASP A 268 -6.72 -36.21 -34.74
C ASP A 268 -6.49 -36.85 -33.35
N ILE A 269 -6.12 -38.12 -33.30
CA ILE A 269 -5.82 -38.83 -32.04
C ILE A 269 -4.58 -38.24 -31.35
N GLY A 270 -3.56 -37.84 -32.12
CA GLY A 270 -2.39 -37.14 -31.60
C GLY A 270 -2.73 -35.77 -31.02
N VAL A 271 -3.58 -35.01 -31.72
CA VAL A 271 -4.06 -33.67 -31.33
C VAL A 271 -4.84 -33.69 -30.01
N ILE A 272 -5.74 -34.66 -29.83
CA ILE A 272 -6.66 -34.71 -28.67
C ILE A 272 -5.93 -35.05 -27.36
N TYR A 273 -4.94 -35.96 -27.39
CA TYR A 273 -4.45 -36.61 -26.16
C TYR A 273 -3.04 -36.24 -25.70
N THR A 274 -2.16 -35.73 -26.58
CA THR A 274 -0.72 -35.66 -26.26
C THR A 274 -0.19 -34.27 -25.91
N VAL A 275 -0.19 -33.32 -26.85
CA VAL A 275 0.60 -32.08 -26.68
C VAL A 275 -0.04 -31.04 -25.74
N PRO A 276 -1.33 -30.66 -25.84
CA PRO A 276 -1.91 -29.62 -24.99
C PRO A 276 -1.96 -30.04 -23.52
N THR A 277 -2.33 -31.30 -23.29
CA THR A 277 -2.36 -31.97 -21.98
C THR A 277 -0.96 -32.07 -21.36
N LEU A 278 0.07 -32.49 -22.10
CA LEU A 278 1.44 -32.56 -21.57
C LEU A 278 2.03 -31.18 -21.25
N TRP A 279 1.79 -30.15 -22.07
CA TRP A 279 2.32 -28.81 -21.81
C TRP A 279 1.58 -28.09 -20.68
N LEU A 280 0.24 -28.12 -20.64
CA LEU A 280 -0.50 -27.58 -19.50
C LEU A 280 -0.21 -28.36 -18.21
N SER A 281 -0.11 -29.69 -18.28
CA SER A 281 0.31 -30.50 -17.13
C SER A 281 1.70 -30.10 -16.64
N SER A 282 2.69 -29.99 -17.54
CA SER A 282 4.07 -29.61 -17.17
C SER A 282 4.14 -28.19 -16.60
N LEU A 283 3.40 -27.23 -17.15
CA LEU A 283 3.36 -25.86 -16.65
C LEU A 283 2.64 -25.78 -15.29
N CYS A 284 1.53 -26.51 -15.11
CA CYS A 284 0.87 -26.66 -13.82
C CYS A 284 1.76 -27.37 -12.79
N THR A 285 2.53 -28.39 -13.18
CA THR A 285 3.51 -29.07 -12.32
C THR A 285 4.64 -28.13 -11.92
N LEU A 286 5.18 -27.36 -12.86
CA LEU A 286 6.22 -26.35 -12.59
C LEU A 286 5.72 -25.29 -11.61
N VAL A 287 4.57 -24.66 -11.89
CA VAL A 287 3.94 -23.65 -11.03
C VAL A 287 3.62 -24.22 -9.65
N ASN A 288 3.04 -25.41 -9.58
CA ASN A 288 2.70 -26.07 -8.32
C ASN A 288 3.96 -26.41 -7.51
N SER A 289 5.02 -26.97 -8.12
CA SER A 289 6.30 -27.21 -7.44
C SER A 289 6.88 -25.90 -6.92
N THR A 290 7.03 -24.89 -7.78
CA THR A 290 7.62 -23.59 -7.39
C THR A 290 6.84 -22.93 -6.24
N ILE A 291 5.51 -23.03 -6.22
CA ILE A 291 4.69 -22.53 -5.11
C ILE A 291 4.90 -23.36 -3.84
N ASN A 292 4.89 -24.69 -3.92
CA ASN A 292 5.09 -25.57 -2.76
C ASN A 292 6.49 -25.40 -2.15
N ASP A 293 7.53 -25.34 -2.97
CA ASP A 293 8.91 -25.09 -2.56
C ASP A 293 9.03 -23.71 -1.88
N ALA A 294 8.41 -22.68 -2.46
CA ALA A 294 8.37 -21.35 -1.87
C ALA A 294 7.57 -21.32 -0.54
N LEU A 295 6.47 -22.08 -0.42
CA LEU A 295 5.69 -22.19 0.81
C LEU A 295 6.48 -22.88 1.93
N ILE A 296 7.24 -23.95 1.62
CA ILE A 296 8.14 -24.60 2.57
C ILE A 296 9.20 -23.60 3.10
N VAL A 297 9.79 -22.80 2.20
CA VAL A 297 10.73 -21.73 2.57
C VAL A 297 10.05 -20.58 3.33
N PHE A 298 8.78 -20.29 3.07
CA PHE A 298 8.04 -19.24 3.79
C PHE A 298 7.66 -19.70 5.21
N TYR A 299 7.10 -20.89 5.37
CA TYR A 299 6.69 -21.44 6.68
C TYR A 299 7.85 -21.80 7.60
N SER A 300 9.07 -21.95 7.08
CA SER A 300 10.28 -22.11 7.90
C SER A 300 10.86 -20.78 8.42
N LYS A 301 10.33 -19.63 8.01
CA LYS A 301 10.76 -18.32 8.55
C LYS A 301 10.11 -18.05 9.91
N THR A 302 10.94 -17.81 10.91
CA THR A 302 10.51 -17.37 12.24
C THR A 302 10.55 -15.85 12.37
N LEU A 303 9.48 -15.26 12.91
CA LEU A 303 9.47 -13.86 13.33
C LEU A 303 10.20 -13.74 14.66
N VAL A 304 11.40 -13.16 14.65
CA VAL A 304 12.21 -12.93 15.85
C VAL A 304 12.04 -11.48 16.29
N THR A 305 11.57 -11.28 17.53
CA THR A 305 11.44 -9.97 18.18
C THR A 305 12.06 -10.03 19.56
N ASP A 306 12.82 -9.00 19.96
CA ASP A 306 13.40 -8.90 21.31
C ASP A 306 12.35 -8.49 22.38
N ARG A 307 11.22 -7.94 21.92
CA ARG A 307 10.11 -7.42 22.73
C ARG A 307 8.78 -7.65 22.04
N ALA A 308 7.72 -7.83 22.84
CA ALA A 308 6.34 -7.90 22.36
C ALA A 308 5.98 -6.64 21.54
N GLN A 309 5.45 -6.85 20.34
CA GLN A 309 5.07 -5.81 19.39
C GLN A 309 3.57 -5.48 19.46
N SER A 310 3.17 -4.29 19.01
CA SER A 310 1.76 -3.97 18.82
C SER A 310 1.17 -4.75 17.64
N GLN A 311 -0.15 -4.98 17.67
CA GLN A 311 -0.88 -5.63 16.59
C GLN A 311 -0.67 -4.93 15.23
N THR A 312 -0.57 -3.59 15.22
CA THR A 312 -0.30 -2.79 14.01
C THR A 312 1.08 -3.08 13.42
N THR A 313 2.12 -3.13 14.25
CA THR A 313 3.49 -3.44 13.80
C THR A 313 3.61 -4.87 13.30
N ILE A 314 2.94 -5.82 13.97
CA ILE A 314 2.85 -7.22 13.51
C ILE A 314 2.16 -7.30 12.15
N GLN A 315 1.03 -6.60 11.96
CA GLN A 315 0.31 -6.59 10.68
C GLN A 315 1.19 -6.04 9.54
N ILE A 316 1.86 -4.90 9.75
CA ILE A 316 2.78 -4.33 8.75
C ILE A 316 3.91 -5.30 8.38
N GLN A 317 4.46 -6.02 9.37
CA GLN A 317 5.51 -7.02 9.13
C GLN A 317 4.98 -8.25 8.38
N ILE A 318 3.77 -8.72 8.69
CA ILE A 318 3.08 -9.79 7.96
C ILE A 318 2.82 -9.37 6.51
N ASP A 319 2.26 -8.18 6.28
CA ASP A 319 1.93 -7.68 4.95
C ASP A 319 3.19 -7.49 4.09
N ALA A 320 4.28 -7.01 4.68
CA ALA A 320 5.59 -6.92 4.02
C ALA A 320 6.16 -8.31 3.69
N ALA A 321 6.07 -9.28 4.60
CA ALA A 321 6.54 -10.65 4.39
C ALA A 321 5.74 -11.39 3.31
N LEU A 322 4.40 -11.25 3.31
CA LEU A 322 3.50 -11.78 2.28
C LEU A 322 3.77 -11.12 0.93
N THR A 323 3.91 -9.79 0.89
CA THR A 323 4.27 -9.05 -0.33
C THR A 323 5.60 -9.53 -0.90
N HIS A 324 6.63 -9.71 -0.05
CA HIS A 324 7.89 -10.30 -0.49
C HIS A 324 7.69 -11.73 -1.01
N PHE A 325 6.91 -12.57 -0.34
CA PHE A 325 6.64 -13.95 -0.78
C PHE A 325 5.99 -13.99 -2.17
N TYR A 326 4.94 -13.20 -2.40
CA TYR A 326 4.30 -13.10 -3.71
C TYR A 326 5.30 -12.60 -4.77
N LEU A 327 6.10 -11.57 -4.45
CA LEU A 327 7.14 -11.01 -5.33
C LEU A 327 8.27 -11.99 -5.66
N SER A 328 8.75 -12.79 -4.70
CA SER A 328 9.80 -13.78 -4.95
C SER A 328 9.28 -14.98 -5.76
N THR A 329 8.08 -15.47 -5.47
CA THR A 329 7.57 -16.73 -6.02
C THR A 329 7.25 -16.62 -7.51
N SER A 330 6.47 -15.61 -7.96
CA SER A 330 6.25 -15.47 -9.41
C SER A 330 7.52 -15.02 -10.16
N ARG A 331 8.49 -14.35 -9.52
CA ARG A 331 9.82 -14.11 -10.13
C ARG A 331 10.66 -15.38 -10.29
N ALA A 332 10.36 -16.45 -9.55
CA ALA A 332 10.96 -17.76 -9.80
C ALA A 332 10.30 -18.40 -11.01
N VAL A 333 8.96 -18.49 -11.04
CA VAL A 333 8.19 -19.01 -12.18
C VAL A 333 8.55 -18.32 -13.51
N ILE A 334 8.65 -16.98 -13.53
CA ILE A 334 9.04 -16.24 -14.73
C ILE A 334 10.47 -16.59 -15.17
N ARG A 335 11.42 -16.76 -14.23
CA ARG A 335 12.81 -17.12 -14.59
C ARG A 335 12.95 -18.51 -15.20
N GLU A 336 12.16 -19.48 -14.74
CA GLU A 336 12.11 -20.81 -15.36
C GLU A 336 11.53 -20.76 -16.79
N LEU A 337 10.54 -19.89 -17.02
CA LEU A 337 9.96 -19.69 -18.35
C LEU A 337 10.88 -18.88 -19.29
N ASP A 338 11.60 -17.88 -18.78
CA ASP A 338 12.64 -17.16 -19.53
C ASP A 338 13.81 -18.09 -19.89
N PHE A 339 14.12 -19.09 -19.05
CA PHE A 339 15.09 -20.13 -19.38
C PHE A 339 14.58 -21.03 -20.52
N ILE A 340 13.33 -21.50 -20.45
CA ILE A 340 12.69 -22.26 -21.54
C ILE A 340 12.70 -21.44 -22.84
N GLN A 341 12.35 -20.16 -22.79
CA GLN A 341 12.38 -19.24 -23.94
C GLN A 341 13.80 -19.13 -24.56
N GLN A 342 14.84 -18.95 -23.74
CA GLN A 342 16.23 -18.86 -24.19
C GLN A 342 16.72 -20.18 -24.82
N VAL A 343 16.35 -21.33 -24.25
CA VAL A 343 16.67 -22.65 -24.83
C VAL A 343 15.90 -22.88 -26.14
N SER A 344 14.62 -22.49 -26.21
CA SER A 344 13.80 -22.59 -27.43
C SER A 344 14.28 -21.67 -28.55
N GLN A 345 14.88 -20.52 -28.22
CA GLN A 345 15.36 -19.54 -29.21
C GLN A 345 16.48 -20.11 -30.11
N GLY A 346 17.33 -21.00 -29.58
CA GLY A 346 18.37 -21.69 -30.34
C GLY A 346 17.85 -22.82 -31.24
N ASN A 347 16.62 -23.29 -31.04
CA ASN A 347 16.05 -24.48 -31.70
C ASN A 347 15.26 -24.18 -32.98
N GLY A 348 15.31 -22.95 -33.52
CA GLY A 348 14.78 -22.65 -34.86
C GLY A 348 13.27 -22.60 -35.00
N ILE A 349 12.52 -22.40 -33.92
CA ILE A 349 11.04 -22.34 -33.91
C ILE A 349 10.57 -21.03 -34.61
N ILE A 350 9.84 -21.12 -35.74
CA ILE A 350 9.65 -20.09 -36.79
C ILE A 350 8.68 -18.88 -36.58
N SER A 351 7.87 -18.79 -35.52
CA SER A 351 6.73 -17.86 -35.33
C SER A 351 5.66 -17.85 -36.47
N GLU A 352 4.45 -17.39 -36.18
CA GLU A 352 3.32 -17.43 -37.14
C GLU A 352 3.54 -16.61 -38.43
N ILE A 353 4.34 -15.54 -38.35
CA ILE A 353 4.59 -14.63 -39.48
C ILE A 353 6.03 -14.72 -39.99
N GLU A 354 6.75 -15.80 -39.63
CA GLU A 354 8.19 -15.97 -39.89
C GLU A 354 9.05 -14.83 -39.32
N SER A 355 8.65 -14.11 -38.28
CA SER A 355 9.35 -12.89 -37.85
C SER A 355 10.73 -13.15 -37.20
N ASN A 356 10.92 -14.31 -36.56
CA ASN A 356 12.17 -14.72 -35.91
C ASN A 356 13.06 -15.64 -36.78
N TRP A 357 12.48 -16.62 -37.48
CA TRP A 357 13.14 -17.56 -38.38
C TRP A 357 12.27 -17.78 -39.63
N TYR A 358 12.87 -18.29 -40.71
CA TYR A 358 12.16 -18.64 -41.94
C TYR A 358 12.79 -19.85 -42.60
N PHE A 359 12.02 -20.59 -43.40
CA PHE A 359 12.54 -21.71 -44.16
C PHE A 359 13.32 -21.25 -45.39
N THR A 360 14.44 -21.91 -45.68
CA THR A 360 15.18 -21.76 -46.92
C THR A 360 15.58 -23.15 -47.43
N SER A 361 15.50 -23.36 -48.74
CA SER A 361 15.94 -24.58 -49.40
C SER A 361 17.25 -24.33 -50.14
N LEU A 362 18.24 -25.23 -49.98
CA LEU A 362 19.27 -25.38 -51.00
C LEU A 362 18.87 -26.50 -51.96
N ILE A 363 18.53 -26.13 -53.19
CA ILE A 363 18.38 -27.09 -54.28
C ILE A 363 19.78 -27.42 -54.78
N GLN A 364 20.34 -28.55 -54.34
CA GLN A 364 21.39 -29.21 -55.11
C GLN A 364 20.75 -29.93 -56.31
N PRO A 365 21.48 -30.18 -57.42
CA PRO A 365 20.87 -30.65 -58.68
C PRO A 365 20.23 -32.05 -58.67
N ILE A 366 20.12 -32.72 -57.52
CA ILE A 366 19.76 -34.15 -57.42
C ILE A 366 18.78 -34.41 -56.27
N GLN A 367 17.49 -34.39 -56.60
CA GLN A 367 16.33 -35.07 -55.97
C GLN A 367 15.98 -34.92 -54.47
N TYR A 368 16.87 -34.46 -53.58
CA TYR A 368 16.52 -34.18 -52.18
C TYR A 368 16.93 -32.76 -51.79
N GLY A 369 15.97 -31.84 -51.82
CA GLY A 369 16.16 -30.47 -51.35
C GLY A 369 16.11 -30.41 -49.83
N SER A 370 17.25 -30.17 -49.18
CA SER A 370 17.30 -29.93 -47.74
C SER A 370 16.66 -28.58 -47.41
N ILE A 371 15.63 -28.61 -46.57
CA ILE A 371 14.99 -27.41 -46.00
C ILE A 371 15.65 -27.13 -44.65
N TRP A 372 16.11 -25.90 -44.44
CA TRP A 372 16.70 -25.45 -43.18
C TRP A 372 15.99 -24.19 -42.67
N ALA A 373 15.84 -24.07 -41.36
CA ALA A 373 15.44 -22.82 -40.74
C ALA A 373 16.64 -21.87 -40.68
N LYS A 374 16.47 -20.63 -41.16
CA LYS A 374 17.46 -19.55 -41.03
C LYS A 374 16.89 -18.45 -40.15
N SER A 375 17.68 -17.98 -39.20
CA SER A 375 17.27 -16.89 -38.33
C SER A 375 17.17 -15.58 -39.13
N ARG A 376 16.19 -14.76 -38.81
CA ARG A 376 16.11 -13.40 -39.32
C ARG A 376 17.00 -12.48 -38.50
N SER A 377 17.43 -11.40 -39.13
CA SER A 377 18.14 -10.32 -38.48
C SER A 377 17.39 -9.02 -38.72
N TYR A 378 17.37 -8.18 -37.69
CA TYR A 378 16.89 -6.80 -37.74
C TYR A 378 18.07 -5.87 -37.55
N SER A 379 18.08 -4.76 -38.28
CA SER A 379 19.23 -3.86 -38.35
C SER A 379 18.81 -2.46 -37.92
N ASP A 380 19.45 -1.93 -36.90
CA ASP A 380 19.45 -0.50 -36.58
C ASP A 380 20.89 0.00 -36.66
N HIS A 381 21.09 1.13 -37.36
CA HIS A 381 22.32 1.92 -37.51
C HIS A 381 23.64 1.25 -37.02
N ASN A 382 24.21 0.40 -37.90
CA ASN A 382 25.50 -0.30 -37.77
C ASN A 382 25.56 -1.56 -36.88
N SER A 383 24.45 -2.14 -36.42
CA SER A 383 24.46 -3.48 -35.81
C SER A 383 23.39 -4.41 -36.38
N SER A 384 23.78 -5.64 -36.73
CA SER A 384 22.85 -6.69 -37.18
C SER A 384 22.43 -7.57 -35.99
N CYS A 385 21.23 -7.32 -35.49
CA CYS A 385 20.68 -8.08 -34.37
C CYS A 385 19.97 -9.33 -34.90
N SER A 386 20.55 -10.52 -34.67
CA SER A 386 19.96 -11.80 -35.12
C SER A 386 19.01 -12.40 -34.08
N CYS A 387 17.82 -12.82 -34.53
CA CYS A 387 16.84 -13.52 -33.71
C CYS A 387 17.30 -14.89 -33.21
N GLY A 388 18.30 -15.50 -33.85
CA GLY A 388 18.95 -16.71 -33.35
C GLY A 388 19.88 -16.46 -32.16
N ILE A 389 20.15 -15.19 -31.81
CA ILE A 389 21.05 -14.77 -30.73
C ILE A 389 20.31 -13.93 -29.69
N ASN A 390 19.45 -13.00 -30.10
CA ASN A 390 18.65 -12.17 -29.18
C ASN A 390 17.18 -12.07 -29.65
N TYR A 391 16.22 -12.47 -28.81
CA TYR A 391 14.79 -12.39 -29.14
C TYR A 391 14.22 -10.96 -29.10
N MET A 392 14.93 -10.02 -28.48
CA MET A 392 14.53 -8.62 -28.34
C MET A 392 14.78 -7.79 -29.62
N CYS A 393 15.47 -8.34 -30.63
CA CYS A 393 15.85 -7.60 -31.83
C CYS A 393 14.63 -6.97 -32.51
N THR A 394 14.69 -5.66 -32.72
CA THR A 394 13.73 -4.90 -33.52
C THR A 394 14.46 -3.95 -34.49
N SER A 395 13.76 -3.52 -35.52
CA SER A 395 14.08 -2.34 -36.34
C SER A 395 12.82 -1.49 -36.51
N VAL A 396 12.96 -0.30 -37.09
CA VAL A 396 11.79 0.49 -37.51
C VAL A 396 10.98 -0.29 -38.55
N ALA A 397 9.65 -0.18 -38.50
CA ALA A 397 8.75 -0.89 -39.39
C ALA A 397 8.64 -0.21 -40.76
N MET A 398 8.66 -1.01 -41.84
CA MET A 398 8.61 -0.51 -43.22
C MET A 398 7.62 -1.31 -44.07
N ILE A 399 6.68 -0.61 -44.72
CA ILE A 399 5.74 -1.22 -45.68
C ILE A 399 5.97 -0.53 -47.02
N ASP A 400 6.35 -1.29 -48.06
CA ASP A 400 6.54 -0.79 -49.43
C ASP A 400 7.38 0.51 -49.48
N GLU A 401 8.57 0.46 -48.86
CA GLU A 401 9.52 1.58 -48.66
C GLU A 401 9.06 2.73 -47.75
N TRP A 402 7.79 2.73 -47.31
CA TRP A 402 7.27 3.70 -46.34
C TRP A 402 7.56 3.29 -44.89
N LEU A 403 8.29 4.15 -44.18
CA LEU A 403 8.58 4.04 -42.75
C LEU A 403 7.34 4.40 -41.92
N VAL A 404 6.88 3.49 -41.06
CA VAL A 404 5.68 3.68 -40.23
C VAL A 404 6.07 4.36 -38.90
N PRO A 405 5.70 5.63 -38.65
CA PRO A 405 6.19 6.38 -37.49
C PRO A 405 5.81 5.76 -36.14
N GLY A 406 6.82 5.52 -35.31
CA GLY A 406 6.68 4.93 -33.97
C GLY A 406 6.60 3.40 -33.95
N PHE A 407 6.22 2.75 -35.05
CA PHE A 407 6.12 1.29 -35.11
C PHE A 407 7.49 0.64 -35.36
N ARG A 408 7.76 -0.42 -34.61
CA ARG A 408 8.92 -1.30 -34.73
C ARG A 408 8.48 -2.72 -35.01
N VAL A 409 9.25 -3.44 -35.81
CA VAL A 409 9.09 -4.88 -36.07
C VAL A 409 10.32 -5.63 -35.58
N GLY A 410 10.18 -6.91 -35.26
CA GLY A 410 11.19 -7.64 -34.50
C GLY A 410 10.85 -9.13 -34.41
N CYS A 411 11.68 -9.90 -33.70
CA CYS A 411 11.59 -11.37 -33.72
C CYS A 411 10.19 -11.89 -33.37
N TYR A 412 9.50 -11.23 -32.43
CA TYR A 412 8.14 -11.56 -32.03
C TYR A 412 7.23 -10.31 -32.11
N PRO A 413 6.00 -10.40 -32.66
CA PRO A 413 5.11 -9.25 -32.80
C PRO A 413 4.82 -8.55 -31.47
N LEU A 414 4.58 -9.31 -30.40
CA LEU A 414 4.39 -8.78 -29.04
C LEU A 414 5.61 -7.96 -28.59
N GLN A 415 6.82 -8.52 -28.68
CA GLN A 415 8.05 -7.85 -28.27
C GLN A 415 8.37 -6.60 -29.11
N SER A 416 7.84 -6.55 -30.33
CA SER A 416 8.00 -5.44 -31.27
C SER A 416 7.01 -4.32 -30.97
N LEU A 417 5.75 -4.66 -30.70
CA LEU A 417 4.72 -3.73 -30.24
C LEU A 417 5.14 -3.05 -28.94
N LEU A 418 5.63 -3.83 -27.97
CA LEU A 418 6.06 -3.31 -26.67
C LEU A 418 7.17 -2.26 -26.77
N GLN A 419 8.08 -2.42 -27.75
CA GLN A 419 9.13 -1.45 -28.09
C GLN A 419 8.67 -0.32 -29.02
N SER A 420 7.47 -0.43 -29.60
CA SER A 420 6.87 0.61 -30.45
C SER A 420 6.25 1.73 -29.60
N THR A 421 6.08 2.91 -30.19
CA THR A 421 5.12 3.92 -29.73
C THR A 421 3.91 3.95 -30.65
N LEU A 422 2.78 4.49 -30.20
CA LEU A 422 1.56 4.57 -31.00
C LEU A 422 1.51 5.79 -31.93
N ASN A 423 2.63 6.48 -32.17
CA ASN A 423 2.71 7.78 -32.86
C ASN A 423 1.93 7.84 -34.20
N CYS A 424 2.01 6.80 -35.05
CA CYS A 424 1.22 6.73 -36.28
C CYS A 424 -0.30 6.91 -36.04
N LEU A 425 -0.84 6.37 -34.95
CA LEU A 425 -2.27 6.42 -34.62
C LEU A 425 -2.76 7.81 -34.18
N TYR A 426 -1.84 8.76 -33.95
CA TYR A 426 -2.14 10.18 -33.69
C TYR A 426 -2.10 11.02 -34.98
N ASN A 427 -1.69 10.44 -36.12
CA ASN A 427 -1.49 11.17 -37.37
C ASN A 427 -2.47 10.72 -38.47
N ARG A 428 -3.36 11.61 -38.90
CA ARG A 428 -4.37 11.32 -39.94
C ARG A 428 -3.78 10.82 -41.26
N THR A 429 -2.63 11.34 -41.70
CA THR A 429 -1.96 10.89 -42.92
C THR A 429 -1.46 9.45 -42.76
N CYS A 430 -0.84 9.14 -41.62
CA CYS A 430 -0.37 7.79 -41.31
C CYS A 430 -1.53 6.79 -41.24
N ILE A 431 -2.64 7.15 -40.58
CA ILE A 431 -3.86 6.33 -40.51
C ILE A 431 -4.44 6.07 -41.91
N ASN A 432 -4.46 7.09 -42.77
CA ASN A 432 -4.94 6.93 -44.16
C ASN A 432 -4.03 5.98 -44.97
N GLN A 433 -2.72 6.01 -44.75
CA GLN A 433 -1.76 5.09 -45.38
C GLN A 433 -1.92 3.66 -44.84
N LEU A 434 -2.04 3.48 -43.51
CA LEU A 434 -2.42 2.17 -42.95
C LEU A 434 -3.77 1.71 -43.52
N LYS A 435 -4.75 2.59 -43.66
CA LYS A 435 -6.07 2.24 -44.19
C LYS A 435 -5.98 1.75 -45.63
N SER A 436 -5.24 2.41 -46.53
CA SER A 436 -5.09 1.94 -47.92
C SER A 436 -4.39 0.57 -48.01
N ILE A 437 -3.43 0.31 -47.12
CA ILE A 437 -2.71 -0.97 -47.01
C ILE A 437 -3.62 -2.07 -46.46
N TYR A 438 -4.25 -1.87 -45.30
CA TYR A 438 -4.95 -2.94 -44.57
C TYR A 438 -6.43 -3.07 -44.93
N SER A 439 -7.15 -1.97 -45.12
CA SER A 439 -8.62 -1.98 -45.14
C SER A 439 -9.19 -1.61 -46.51
N ASN A 440 -10.33 -2.22 -46.85
CA ASN A 440 -11.19 -1.78 -47.95
C ASN A 440 -12.54 -1.25 -47.41
N THR A 441 -12.63 -0.92 -46.11
CA THR A 441 -13.88 -0.51 -45.46
C THR A 441 -14.06 1.00 -45.45
N ASP A 442 -15.31 1.46 -45.42
CA ASP A 442 -15.66 2.87 -45.20
C ASP A 442 -15.53 3.32 -43.72
N LEU A 443 -14.92 2.49 -42.85
CA LEU A 443 -14.76 2.78 -41.43
C LEU A 443 -14.04 4.12 -41.24
N THR A 444 -14.70 5.06 -40.56
CA THR A 444 -14.15 6.40 -40.30
C THR A 444 -13.32 6.36 -39.04
N VAL A 445 -12.00 6.27 -39.21
CA VAL A 445 -11.05 6.18 -38.09
C VAL A 445 -10.46 7.56 -37.81
N GLN A 446 -10.78 8.12 -36.64
CA GLN A 446 -10.21 9.39 -36.18
C GLN A 446 -8.81 9.15 -35.57
N PRO A 447 -7.89 10.12 -35.65
CA PRO A 447 -6.65 10.06 -34.91
C PRO A 447 -6.89 10.09 -33.40
N LEU A 448 -5.99 9.45 -32.66
CA LEU A 448 -5.86 9.60 -31.22
C LEU A 448 -5.49 11.06 -30.87
N ASP A 449 -6.01 11.57 -29.76
CA ASP A 449 -5.81 12.94 -29.29
C ASP A 449 -4.53 13.06 -28.44
N PRO A 450 -3.50 13.80 -28.88
CA PRO A 450 -2.24 13.93 -28.15
C PRO A 450 -2.36 14.74 -26.85
N THR A 451 -3.51 15.39 -26.59
CA THR A 451 -3.79 16.09 -25.33
C THR A 451 -4.34 15.18 -24.23
N LEU A 452 -4.88 14.01 -24.60
CA LEU A 452 -5.38 13.00 -23.66
C LEU A 452 -4.29 12.01 -23.25
N SER A 453 -3.48 11.55 -24.21
CA SER A 453 -2.39 10.60 -23.97
C SER A 453 -1.20 10.91 -24.89
N SER A 454 0.03 10.66 -24.43
CA SER A 454 1.24 11.09 -25.15
C SER A 454 1.64 10.14 -26.30
N PRO A 455 1.87 10.62 -27.53
CA PRO A 455 2.29 9.79 -28.67
C PRO A 455 3.72 9.25 -28.58
N ASN A 456 4.53 9.79 -27.65
CA ASN A 456 5.95 9.45 -27.49
C ASN A 456 6.21 8.39 -26.41
N VAL A 457 5.15 7.79 -25.83
CA VAL A 457 5.25 6.71 -24.84
C VAL A 457 5.26 5.36 -25.54
N THR A 458 6.08 4.42 -25.07
CA THR A 458 6.12 3.05 -25.60
C THR A 458 4.92 2.23 -25.10
N VAL A 459 4.47 1.27 -25.89
CA VAL A 459 3.35 0.40 -25.49
C VAL A 459 3.68 -0.43 -24.26
N GLN A 460 4.95 -0.79 -24.03
CA GLN A 460 5.39 -1.39 -22.76
C GLN A 460 5.14 -0.50 -21.55
N THR A 461 5.36 0.81 -21.64
CA THR A 461 5.09 1.74 -20.54
C THR A 461 3.59 1.86 -20.31
N LEU A 462 2.79 2.04 -21.38
CA LEU A 462 1.33 2.04 -21.26
C LEU A 462 0.81 0.76 -20.59
N ILE A 463 1.30 -0.42 -20.98
CA ILE A 463 0.94 -1.71 -20.38
C ILE A 463 1.41 -1.84 -18.92
N ASN A 464 2.59 -1.33 -18.57
CA ASN A 464 3.05 -1.28 -17.18
C ASN A 464 2.14 -0.41 -16.29
N GLU A 465 1.50 0.61 -16.88
CA GLU A 465 0.58 1.57 -16.25
C GLU A 465 -0.89 1.18 -16.50
N LEU A 466 -1.16 -0.11 -16.68
CA LEU A 466 -2.51 -0.68 -16.86
C LEU A 466 -3.30 -0.13 -18.07
N LEU A 467 -2.66 0.52 -19.04
CA LEU A 467 -3.35 1.29 -20.07
C LEU A 467 -4.39 2.26 -19.44
N VAL A 468 -4.12 2.81 -18.25
CA VAL A 468 -4.98 3.80 -17.57
C VAL A 468 -4.31 5.17 -17.64
N ASP A 469 -4.91 6.11 -18.36
CA ASP A 469 -4.40 7.48 -18.46
C ASP A 469 -4.66 8.26 -17.17
N ARG A 470 -5.82 8.03 -16.53
CA ARG A 470 -6.23 8.71 -15.29
C ARG A 470 -7.10 7.83 -14.39
N TRP A 471 -6.85 7.87 -13.09
CA TRP A 471 -7.73 7.34 -12.06
C TRP A 471 -8.61 8.46 -11.51
N TYR A 472 -9.93 8.39 -11.75
CA TYR A 472 -10.87 9.22 -11.00
C TYR A 472 -11.39 8.44 -9.80
N ASN A 473 -11.27 9.02 -8.62
CA ASN A 473 -11.87 8.51 -7.40
C ASN A 473 -12.72 9.60 -6.73
N SER A 474 -13.64 9.19 -5.86
CA SER A 474 -14.34 10.11 -4.97
C SER A 474 -14.46 9.50 -3.58
N ILE A 475 -14.35 10.34 -2.55
CA ILE A 475 -14.43 9.96 -1.14
C ILE A 475 -15.59 10.75 -0.53
N ASN A 476 -16.59 10.04 0.00
CA ASN A 476 -17.81 10.62 0.51
C ASN A 476 -17.82 10.61 2.05
N TYR A 477 -17.47 11.75 2.64
CA TYR A 477 -17.42 11.90 4.09
C TYR A 477 -18.78 11.73 4.78
N ASP A 478 -19.89 12.09 4.11
CA ASP A 478 -21.24 11.91 4.68
C ASP A 478 -21.62 10.42 4.75
N GLN A 479 -21.26 9.64 3.73
CA GLN A 479 -21.42 8.18 3.76
C GLN A 479 -20.53 7.53 4.82
N TYR A 480 -19.26 7.96 4.95
CA TYR A 480 -18.38 7.53 6.04
C TYR A 480 -18.97 7.85 7.42
N TYR A 481 -19.40 9.11 7.66
CA TYR A 481 -19.92 9.53 8.97
C TYR A 481 -21.21 8.78 9.33
N SER A 482 -22.09 8.56 8.35
CA SER A 482 -23.31 7.75 8.54
C SER A 482 -23.02 6.27 8.79
N SER A 483 -21.89 5.75 8.30
CA SER A 483 -21.45 4.37 8.52
C SER A 483 -20.76 4.16 9.86
N CYS A 484 -19.95 5.14 10.30
CA CYS A 484 -19.36 5.18 11.64
C CYS A 484 -20.45 5.35 12.70
N ALA A 485 -21.39 6.28 12.47
CA ALA A 485 -22.50 6.65 13.36
C ALA A 485 -22.08 6.72 14.84
N PRO A 486 -21.42 7.81 15.27
CA PRO A 486 -20.86 7.91 16.62
C PRO A 486 -21.92 7.75 17.72
N ILE A 487 -21.62 6.87 18.68
CA ILE A 487 -22.51 6.53 19.81
C ILE A 487 -22.65 7.74 20.75
N SER A 488 -21.52 8.39 21.03
CA SER A 488 -21.42 9.64 21.77
C SER A 488 -20.10 10.33 21.43
N CYS A 489 -20.06 11.65 21.59
CA CYS A 489 -18.81 12.40 21.66
C CYS A 489 -18.58 12.88 23.09
N THR A 490 -17.35 12.76 23.57
CA THR A 490 -16.89 13.29 24.86
C THR A 490 -15.74 14.24 24.62
N TYR A 491 -15.76 15.41 25.27
CA TYR A 491 -14.65 16.37 25.22
C TYR A 491 -14.41 16.98 26.59
N SER A 492 -13.18 17.43 26.84
CA SER A 492 -12.79 18.00 28.13
C SER A 492 -12.14 19.36 27.98
N TYR A 493 -12.50 20.29 28.86
CA TYR A 493 -12.00 21.66 28.87
C TYR A 493 -11.54 22.10 30.26
N ASN A 494 -10.61 23.05 30.31
CA ASN A 494 -10.20 23.69 31.56
C ASN A 494 -11.33 24.58 32.07
N ASN A 495 -11.95 24.20 33.18
CA ASN A 495 -12.90 25.05 33.87
C ASN A 495 -12.16 25.92 34.92
N GLN A 496 -12.72 27.08 35.25
CA GLN A 496 -12.29 27.81 36.44
C GLN A 496 -12.69 27.01 37.69
N VAL A 497 -11.85 27.04 38.72
CA VAL A 497 -12.00 26.18 39.90
C VAL A 497 -13.36 26.43 40.57
N ASP A 498 -14.19 25.39 40.67
CA ASP A 498 -15.47 25.47 41.37
C ASP A 498 -15.24 25.79 42.86
N SER A 499 -15.89 26.84 43.36
CA SER A 499 -15.86 27.24 44.76
C SER A 499 -16.24 26.09 45.71
N ILE A 500 -17.13 25.19 45.30
CA ILE A 500 -17.55 24.02 46.10
C ILE A 500 -16.40 23.01 46.22
N TYR A 501 -15.67 22.76 45.14
CA TYR A 501 -14.48 21.89 45.14
C TYR A 501 -13.35 22.47 46.01
N LEU A 502 -13.15 23.79 45.93
CA LEU A 502 -12.13 24.50 46.71
C LEU A 502 -12.44 24.41 48.22
N VAL A 503 -13.69 24.67 48.62
CA VAL A 503 -14.12 24.58 50.03
C VAL A 503 -14.07 23.14 50.56
N THR A 504 -14.57 22.15 49.82
CA THR A 504 -14.55 20.74 50.27
C THR A 504 -13.14 20.18 50.39
N SER A 505 -12.25 20.52 49.46
CA SER A 505 -10.83 20.15 49.50
C SER A 505 -10.11 20.77 50.71
N ILE A 506 -10.35 22.06 50.99
CA ILE A 506 -9.83 22.74 52.19
C ILE A 506 -10.29 22.02 53.47
N ILE A 507 -11.59 21.71 53.61
CA ILE A 507 -12.14 21.07 54.81
C ILE A 507 -11.50 19.68 55.04
N GLY A 508 -11.38 18.86 53.99
CA GLY A 508 -10.77 17.54 54.07
C GLY A 508 -9.29 17.58 54.48
N LEU A 509 -8.51 18.47 53.85
CA LEU A 509 -7.07 18.64 54.15
C LEU A 509 -6.81 19.22 55.54
N PHE A 510 -7.60 20.20 55.99
CA PHE A 510 -7.47 20.77 57.34
C PHE A 510 -7.69 19.72 58.44
N GLY A 511 -8.59 18.75 58.23
CA GLY A 511 -8.85 17.67 59.17
C GLY A 511 -7.60 16.82 59.43
N GLY A 512 -7.01 16.24 58.36
CA GLY A 512 -5.81 15.41 58.46
C GLY A 512 -4.59 16.18 58.98
N LEU A 513 -4.37 17.39 58.46
CA LEU A 513 -3.27 18.27 58.84
C LEU A 513 -3.31 18.64 60.33
N THR A 514 -4.50 18.95 60.86
CA THR A 514 -4.71 19.28 62.28
C THR A 514 -4.32 18.11 63.19
N VAL A 515 -4.70 16.88 62.84
CA VAL A 515 -4.36 15.69 63.64
C VAL A 515 -2.86 15.38 63.58
N ALA A 516 -2.28 15.39 62.39
CA ALA A 516 -0.85 15.11 62.19
C ALA A 516 0.05 16.13 62.91
N LEU A 517 -0.27 17.43 62.84
CA LEU A 517 0.48 18.47 63.54
C LEU A 517 0.30 18.40 65.07
N LYS A 518 -0.88 18.03 65.58
CA LYS A 518 -1.10 17.84 67.02
C LYS A 518 -0.28 16.68 67.60
N ILE A 519 -0.01 15.63 66.82
CA ILE A 519 0.81 14.50 67.27
C ILE A 519 2.31 14.84 67.12
N SER A 520 2.73 15.34 65.96
CA SER A 520 4.16 15.53 65.65
C SER A 520 4.82 16.70 66.38
N VAL A 521 4.17 17.85 66.49
CA VAL A 521 4.76 19.06 67.09
C VAL A 521 5.22 18.87 68.55
N PRO A 522 4.41 18.33 69.49
CA PRO A 522 4.88 18.15 70.86
C PRO A 522 6.03 17.13 70.97
N ILE A 523 6.10 16.12 70.10
CA ILE A 523 7.21 15.17 70.04
C ILE A 523 8.49 15.90 69.61
N VAL A 524 8.44 16.61 68.48
CA VAL A 524 9.58 17.35 67.93
C VAL A 524 10.09 18.42 68.91
N VAL A 525 9.19 19.19 69.52
CA VAL A 525 9.58 20.25 70.47
C VAL A 525 10.16 19.66 71.76
N LYS A 526 9.60 18.57 72.31
CA LYS A 526 10.19 17.86 73.46
C LYS A 526 11.60 17.35 73.13
N THR A 527 11.80 16.72 71.97
CA THR A 527 13.10 16.21 71.53
C THR A 527 14.12 17.33 71.35
N ILE A 528 13.77 18.43 70.67
CA ILE A 528 14.65 19.60 70.50
C ILE A 528 15.01 20.22 71.86
N GLN A 529 14.06 20.35 72.78
CA GLN A 529 14.34 20.87 74.12
C GLN A 529 15.21 19.92 74.95
N HIS A 530 15.02 18.60 74.82
CA HIS A 530 15.87 17.60 75.46
C HIS A 530 17.32 17.71 74.96
N PHE A 531 17.55 17.76 73.64
CA PHE A 531 18.88 17.99 73.06
C PHE A 531 19.47 19.34 73.49
N LYS A 532 18.68 20.43 73.48
CA LYS A 532 19.14 21.76 73.91
C LYS A 532 19.53 21.80 75.39
N ASN A 533 18.83 21.08 76.25
CA ASN A 533 19.16 20.95 77.67
C ASN A 533 20.37 20.05 77.90
N HIS A 534 20.50 18.94 77.18
CA HIS A 534 21.69 18.10 77.18
C HIS A 534 22.94 18.89 76.75
N HIS A 535 22.83 19.66 75.66
CA HIS A 535 23.92 20.49 75.15
C HIS A 535 24.26 21.68 76.08
N ARG A 536 23.26 22.23 76.79
CA ARG A 536 23.48 23.21 77.87
C ARG A 536 24.19 22.58 79.07
N ARG A 537 23.77 21.40 79.54
CA ARG A 537 24.46 20.66 80.61
C ARG A 537 25.93 20.42 80.26
N ASN A 538 26.21 19.95 79.05
CA ASN A 538 27.59 19.72 78.59
C ASN A 538 28.39 21.03 78.49
N ARG A 539 27.76 22.16 78.12
CA ARG A 539 28.40 23.48 78.19
C ARG A 539 28.70 23.91 79.63
N THR A 540 27.76 23.77 80.57
CA THR A 540 28.00 24.13 81.98
C THR A 540 29.10 23.27 82.59
N ILE A 541 29.10 21.95 82.32
CA ILE A 541 30.17 21.04 82.74
C ILE A 541 31.52 21.43 82.12
N SER A 542 31.56 21.82 80.84
CA SER A 542 32.81 22.30 80.21
C SER A 542 33.33 23.62 80.79
N LEU A 543 32.44 24.45 81.36
CA LEU A 543 32.80 25.70 82.02
C LEU A 543 33.32 25.45 83.44
N THR A 544 32.64 24.61 84.24
CA THR A 544 33.10 24.26 85.58
C THR A 544 34.42 23.46 85.56
N VAL A 545 34.61 22.57 84.57
CA VAL A 545 35.91 21.90 84.37
C VAL A 545 37.03 22.90 84.04
N ARG A 546 36.74 23.94 83.24
CA ARG A 546 37.71 25.02 82.95
C ARG A 546 37.99 25.92 84.15
N GLU A 547 37.03 26.12 85.05
CA GLU A 547 37.24 26.82 86.33
C GLU A 547 38.10 26.00 87.28
N ILE A 548 37.81 24.70 87.43
CA ILE A 548 38.60 23.78 88.27
C ILE A 548 40.06 23.72 87.78
N GLN A 549 40.29 23.60 86.47
CA GLN A 549 41.64 23.64 85.88
C GLN A 549 42.38 24.97 86.12
N ARG A 550 41.66 26.11 86.22
CA ARG A 550 42.25 27.40 86.57
C ARG A 550 42.62 27.51 88.06
N THR A 551 41.90 26.80 88.93
CA THR A 551 42.24 26.75 90.36
C THR A 551 43.36 25.78 90.69
N THR A 552 43.53 24.68 89.94
CA THR A 552 44.63 23.73 90.18
C THR A 552 45.99 24.22 89.64
N ASN A 553 46.02 24.98 88.54
CA ASN A 553 47.26 25.56 88.00
C ASN A 553 47.75 26.82 88.75
N LYS A 554 47.42 26.94 90.04
CA LYS A 554 47.77 28.08 90.90
C LYS A 554 48.44 27.67 92.22
N PHE A 555 48.89 26.41 92.29
CA PHE A 555 49.75 25.82 93.30
C PHE A 555 50.97 25.19 92.62
#